data_AF-A0A7R7AMI3-F1
#
_entry.id   AF-A0A7R7AMI3-F1
#
_cell.length_a   1.000
_cell.length_b   1.000
_cell.length_c   1.000
_cell.angle_alpha   90.00
_cell.angle_beta   90.00
_cell.angle_gamma   90.00
#
_symmetry.space_group_name_H-M   'P 1'
#
loop_
_entity.id
_entity.type
_entity.pdbx_description
1 polymer ?
#
loop_
_entity_poly.entity_id
_entity_poly.type
_entity_poly.pdbx_seq_one_letter_code
_entity_poly.pdbx_strand_id
1 'polypeptide(L)'
;MQTAIEAARAALDPKYLQRKIDNPIGRIETLALKGQDSCTTGICPIALADGMAERVAILGPPPGTILDNRYEDNPLKTETLWVEETYRAVQGKACLLPDSKHQVYWVQKVGLFGACIEKSDRQFPLEDAVLVLDESTSNVNRPNGLRGGDVSAAYQIKGKTLHEIARWEAGALSWHGPMVGERFETIDFLRTLTGSSPNGVGEAAKLTLPQRIDAAYGGIGKTRIDVGAVVDYLQSTPEQNHPKTELDDERVSRLRALVMEGCPLKAKETSNNPYYMAQCRGSYDRFVDWYFGSATAGALKF
;
A
#
# COMPACT_ATOMS: atom_id res chain seq x y z
N MET A 1 16.77 38.37 2.12
CA MET A 1 15.70 37.34 2.14
C MET A 1 14.83 37.40 0.90
N GLN A 2 14.29 38.57 0.52
CA GLN A 2 13.52 38.78 -0.71
C GLN A 2 14.24 38.27 -1.99
N THR A 3 15.52 38.63 -2.16
CA THR A 3 16.35 38.23 -3.30
C THR A 3 16.60 36.71 -3.40
N ALA A 4 16.67 36.01 -2.26
CA ALA A 4 16.83 34.55 -2.25
C ALA A 4 15.52 33.82 -2.64
N ILE A 5 14.37 34.36 -2.23
CA ILE A 5 13.05 33.84 -2.60
C ILE A 5 12.79 34.05 -4.10
N GLU A 6 13.14 35.21 -4.65
CA GLU A 6 13.00 35.52 -6.07
C GLU A 6 13.90 34.63 -6.94
N ALA A 7 15.16 34.43 -6.53
CA ALA A 7 16.08 33.53 -7.22
C ALA A 7 15.59 32.07 -7.19
N ALA A 8 15.10 31.58 -6.04
CA ALA A 8 14.55 30.23 -5.94
C ALA A 8 13.29 30.04 -6.78
N ARG A 9 12.40 31.05 -6.81
CA ARG A 9 11.20 31.03 -7.66
C ARG A 9 11.56 31.01 -9.15
N ALA A 10 12.56 31.76 -9.57
CA ALA A 10 13.02 31.78 -10.96
C ALA A 10 13.70 30.48 -11.39
N ALA A 11 14.31 29.74 -10.45
CA ALA A 11 14.94 28.45 -10.71
C ALA A 11 13.95 27.28 -10.75
N LEU A 12 12.80 27.40 -10.07
CA LEU A 12 11.78 26.34 -10.00
C LEU A 12 11.06 26.19 -11.35
N ASP A 13 11.03 24.96 -11.87
CA ASP A 13 10.22 24.64 -13.04
C ASP A 13 8.73 24.59 -12.64
N PRO A 14 7.88 25.50 -13.17
CA PRO A 14 6.47 25.55 -12.78
C PRO A 14 5.71 24.24 -13.04
N LYS A 15 6.16 23.40 -13.98
CA LYS A 15 5.51 22.13 -14.30
C LYS A 15 5.48 21.16 -13.11
N TYR A 16 6.46 21.26 -12.20
CA TYR A 16 6.55 20.39 -11.03
C TYR A 16 5.46 20.69 -9.99
N LEU A 17 4.75 21.83 -10.10
CA LEU A 17 3.67 22.21 -9.20
C LEU A 17 2.27 21.86 -9.72
N GLN A 18 2.13 21.47 -10.99
CA GLN A 18 0.84 21.50 -11.69
C GLN A 18 -0.13 20.39 -11.29
N ARG A 19 0.27 19.43 -10.43
CA ARG A 19 -0.54 18.27 -10.00
C ARG A 19 -1.26 17.57 -11.17
N LYS A 20 -0.65 17.62 -12.35
CA LYS A 20 -1.19 17.12 -13.59
C LYS A 20 -0.07 16.50 -14.42
N ILE A 21 -0.40 15.43 -15.13
CA ILE A 21 0.45 14.81 -16.14
C ILE A 21 -0.43 14.76 -17.39
N ASP A 22 -0.09 15.60 -18.38
CA ASP A 22 -0.94 15.82 -19.56
C ASP A 22 -1.12 14.55 -20.40
N ASN A 23 -0.11 13.68 -20.42
CA ASN A 23 -0.13 12.41 -21.12
C ASN A 23 0.22 11.29 -20.14
N PRO A 24 -0.77 10.73 -19.42
CA PRO A 24 -0.54 9.59 -18.56
C PRO A 24 0.02 8.40 -19.36
N ILE A 25 0.95 7.66 -18.78
CA ILE A 25 1.69 6.58 -19.46
C ILE A 25 0.89 5.27 -19.54
N GLY A 26 -0.32 5.25 -18.97
CA GLY A 26 -1.13 4.05 -18.85
C GLY A 26 -0.64 3.11 -17.75
N ARG A 27 -1.14 1.88 -17.77
CA ARG A 27 -0.74 0.81 -16.85
C ARG A 27 0.74 0.48 -17.05
N ILE A 28 1.48 0.45 -15.94
CA ILE A 28 2.91 0.13 -15.93
C ILE A 28 3.08 -1.39 -15.96
N GLU A 29 3.87 -1.92 -16.90
CA GLU A 29 4.18 -3.36 -16.90
C GLU A 29 4.95 -3.77 -15.64
N THR A 30 6.04 -3.05 -15.35
CA THR A 30 6.81 -3.24 -14.12
C THR A 30 7.10 -1.93 -13.42
N LEU A 31 6.49 -1.74 -12.25
CA LEU A 31 6.79 -0.62 -11.37
C LEU A 31 7.99 -1.01 -10.49
N ALA A 32 9.09 -0.30 -10.63
CA ALA A 32 10.24 -0.46 -9.75
C ALA A 32 10.13 0.53 -8.57
N LEU A 33 10.30 0.02 -7.36
CA LEU A 33 10.38 0.79 -6.12
C LEU A 33 11.70 0.47 -5.43
N LYS A 34 12.26 1.41 -4.66
CA LYS A 34 13.53 1.19 -3.96
C LYS A 34 13.31 0.97 -2.46
N GLY A 35 14.00 0.00 -1.87
CA GLY A 35 13.99 -0.23 -0.41
C GLY A 35 14.08 -1.71 -0.01
N GLN A 36 14.14 -1.98 1.29
CA GLN A 36 14.33 -3.31 1.89
C GLN A 36 13.04 -4.15 1.98
N ASP A 37 12.19 -4.08 0.94
CA ASP A 37 10.90 -4.80 0.86
C ASP A 37 9.77 -4.16 1.71
N SER A 38 8.56 -3.95 1.17
CA SER A 38 7.57 -5.01 1.20
C SER A 38 6.26 -4.56 0.56
N CYS A 39 5.64 -5.44 -0.22
CA CYS A 39 4.23 -5.31 -0.58
C CYS A 39 3.29 -5.66 0.59
N THR A 40 3.72 -5.35 1.81
CA THR A 40 2.96 -5.52 3.05
C THR A 40 2.33 -4.21 3.51
N THR A 41 2.83 -3.06 3.04
CA THR A 41 2.29 -1.72 3.33
C THR A 41 2.62 -0.74 2.18
N GLY A 42 1.96 0.42 2.16
CA GLY A 42 2.35 1.55 1.31
C GLY A 42 2.00 1.41 -0.17
N ILE A 43 2.91 1.88 -1.04
CA ILE A 43 2.66 2.11 -2.47
C ILE A 43 2.49 0.80 -3.25
N CYS A 44 3.36 -0.20 -3.02
CA CYS A 44 3.33 -1.44 -3.80
C CYS A 44 1.94 -2.09 -3.81
N PRO A 45 1.35 -2.41 -2.65
CA PRO A 45 0.14 -3.21 -2.67
C PRO A 45 -1.08 -2.41 -3.17
N ILE A 46 -1.09 -1.07 -3.02
CA ILE A 46 -2.10 -0.21 -3.68
C ILE A 46 -1.89 -0.22 -5.20
N ALA A 47 -0.65 -0.08 -5.67
CA ALA A 47 -0.32 -0.07 -7.10
C ALA A 47 -0.75 -1.34 -7.82
N LEU A 48 -0.58 -2.50 -7.17
CA LEU A 48 -1.04 -3.78 -7.69
C LEU A 48 -2.56 -3.91 -7.62
N ALA A 49 -3.17 -3.56 -6.49
CA ALA A 49 -4.60 -3.78 -6.27
C ALA A 49 -5.50 -2.84 -7.08
N ASP A 50 -5.09 -1.58 -7.27
CA ASP A 50 -5.76 -0.61 -8.15
C ASP A 50 -5.39 -0.81 -9.64
N GLY A 51 -4.57 -1.82 -9.96
CA GLY A 51 -4.20 -2.16 -11.34
C GLY A 51 -3.30 -1.14 -12.04
N MET A 52 -2.66 -0.23 -11.29
CA MET A 52 -1.69 0.74 -11.83
C MET A 52 -0.44 0.06 -12.40
N ALA A 53 -0.06 -1.08 -11.82
CA ALA A 53 1.03 -1.91 -12.32
C ALA A 53 0.59 -3.37 -12.50
N GLU A 54 1.18 -4.09 -13.46
CA GLU A 54 1.03 -5.54 -13.55
C GLU A 54 1.87 -6.27 -12.51
N ARG A 55 3.07 -5.74 -12.29
CA ARG A 55 4.07 -6.23 -11.35
C ARG A 55 4.78 -5.08 -10.67
N VAL A 56 5.19 -5.32 -9.43
CA VAL A 56 6.12 -4.45 -8.71
C VAL A 56 7.43 -5.16 -8.51
N ALA A 57 8.55 -4.50 -8.79
CA ALA A 57 9.89 -4.96 -8.50
C ALA A 57 10.47 -4.10 -7.37
N ILE A 58 11.00 -4.74 -6.35
CA ILE A 58 11.71 -4.06 -5.26
C ILE A 58 13.20 -4.07 -5.59
N LEU A 59 13.76 -2.87 -5.62
CA LEU A 59 15.16 -2.63 -5.90
C LEU A 59 15.93 -2.45 -4.60
N GLY A 60 17.04 -3.16 -4.50
CA GLY A 60 17.97 -3.07 -3.38
C GLY A 60 19.43 -3.10 -3.83
N PRO A 61 20.37 -3.18 -2.89
CA PRO A 61 21.78 -3.31 -3.19
C PRO A 61 22.10 -4.64 -3.90
N PRO A 62 23.20 -4.70 -4.68
CA PRO A 62 23.70 -5.95 -5.22
C PRO A 62 24.01 -6.99 -4.12
N PRO A 63 23.89 -8.30 -4.40
CA PRO A 63 24.29 -9.34 -3.47
C PRO A 63 25.76 -9.19 -3.05
N GLY A 64 26.01 -9.23 -1.74
CA GLY A 64 27.36 -9.11 -1.17
C GLY A 64 27.81 -7.68 -0.86
N THR A 65 26.99 -6.66 -1.13
CA THR A 65 27.26 -5.29 -0.69
C THR A 65 27.08 -5.16 0.84
N ILE A 66 28.15 -4.80 1.54
CA ILE A 66 28.07 -4.42 2.97
C ILE A 66 27.54 -2.99 3.02
N LEU A 67 26.29 -2.83 3.48
CA LEU A 67 25.70 -1.51 3.72
C LEU A 67 26.40 -0.86 4.91
N ASP A 68 27.42 -0.05 4.65
CA ASP A 68 27.96 0.86 5.66
C ASP A 68 26.94 2.00 5.83
N ASN A 69 26.39 2.15 7.04
CA ASN A 69 25.31 3.09 7.39
C ASN A 69 25.69 4.58 7.25
N ARG A 70 26.74 4.91 6.50
CA ARG A 70 27.33 6.26 6.39
C ARG A 70 27.23 6.89 5.01
N TYR A 71 26.61 6.26 4.02
CA TYR A 71 26.49 6.83 2.68
C TYR A 71 25.13 7.53 2.47
N GLU A 72 25.14 8.85 2.68
CA GLU A 72 24.16 9.81 2.15
C GLU A 72 24.33 10.04 0.62
N ASP A 73 25.06 9.17 -0.08
CA ASP A 73 25.26 9.31 -1.51
C ASP A 73 24.13 8.65 -2.30
N ASN A 74 23.42 9.47 -3.06
CA ASN A 74 22.40 9.11 -4.02
C ASN A 74 22.77 7.85 -4.84
N PRO A 75 22.17 6.68 -4.57
CA PRO A 75 22.57 5.40 -5.17
C PRO A 75 22.28 5.30 -6.67
N LEU A 76 21.61 6.30 -7.25
CA LEU A 76 21.48 6.45 -8.69
C LEU A 76 22.81 6.83 -9.38
N LYS A 77 23.87 7.20 -8.63
CA LYS A 77 25.14 7.64 -9.20
C LYS A 77 26.20 6.54 -9.36
N THR A 78 26.12 5.42 -8.63
CA THR A 78 27.27 4.50 -8.54
C THR A 78 26.95 3.00 -8.49
N GLU A 79 25.72 2.58 -8.24
CA GLU A 79 25.39 1.15 -8.15
C GLU A 79 24.45 0.69 -9.28
N THR A 80 24.69 -0.52 -9.78
CA THR A 80 23.80 -1.16 -10.75
C THR A 80 22.55 -1.56 -9.99
N LEU A 81 21.39 -0.96 -10.31
CA LEU A 81 20.10 -1.28 -9.68
C LEU A 81 19.86 -2.79 -9.73
N TRP A 82 19.63 -3.41 -8.57
CA TRP A 82 19.42 -4.86 -8.44
C TRP A 82 17.98 -5.16 -8.02
N VAL A 83 17.35 -6.14 -8.67
CA VAL A 83 16.01 -6.61 -8.30
C VAL A 83 16.16 -7.65 -7.19
N GLU A 84 15.72 -7.31 -5.98
CA GLU A 84 15.69 -8.24 -4.85
C GLU A 84 14.48 -9.17 -4.95
N GLU A 85 13.30 -8.57 -5.12
CA GLU A 85 12.02 -9.26 -5.08
C GLU A 85 11.08 -8.71 -6.16
N THR A 86 10.13 -9.53 -6.60
CA THR A 86 9.02 -9.04 -7.43
C THR A 86 7.69 -9.59 -6.96
N TYR A 87 6.63 -8.81 -7.18
CA TYR A 87 5.28 -9.09 -6.69
C TYR A 87 4.22 -8.81 -7.75
N ARG A 88 3.11 -9.54 -7.71
CA ARG A 88 1.97 -9.34 -8.61
C ARG A 88 0.64 -9.56 -7.91
N ALA A 89 -0.42 -8.92 -8.42
CA ALA A 89 -1.78 -9.22 -7.99
C ALA A 89 -2.27 -10.51 -8.66
N VAL A 90 -2.93 -11.37 -7.88
CA VAL A 90 -3.56 -12.61 -8.36
C VAL A 90 -4.97 -12.70 -7.81
N GLN A 91 -5.82 -13.48 -8.47
CA GLN A 91 -7.21 -13.70 -8.10
C GLN A 91 -7.58 -15.19 -8.12
N GLY A 92 -8.67 -15.54 -7.45
CA GLY A 92 -9.25 -16.88 -7.49
C GLY A 92 -8.44 -17.92 -6.71
N LYS A 93 -8.31 -19.13 -7.27
CA LYS A 93 -7.79 -20.31 -6.53
C LYS A 93 -6.39 -20.12 -5.94
N ALA A 94 -5.52 -19.34 -6.58
CA ALA A 94 -4.18 -19.05 -6.06
C ALA A 94 -4.25 -18.34 -4.69
N CYS A 95 -5.26 -17.50 -4.47
CA CYS A 95 -5.45 -16.78 -3.20
C CYS A 95 -6.07 -17.63 -2.08
N LEU A 96 -6.42 -18.89 -2.37
CA LEU A 96 -6.93 -19.86 -1.39
C LEU A 96 -5.81 -20.74 -0.80
N LEU A 97 -4.57 -20.62 -1.28
CA LEU A 97 -3.44 -21.43 -0.82
C LEU A 97 -3.01 -21.05 0.62
N PRO A 98 -2.48 -21.99 1.43
CA PRO A 98 -2.09 -21.71 2.81
C PRO A 98 -1.06 -20.59 3.00
N ASP A 99 -0.09 -20.50 2.09
CA ASP A 99 1.02 -19.53 2.14
C ASP A 99 0.57 -18.09 1.79
N SER A 100 -0.69 -17.92 1.36
CA SER A 100 -1.23 -16.61 1.00
C SER A 100 -1.49 -15.70 2.20
N LYS A 101 -1.38 -16.16 3.45
CA LYS A 101 -1.79 -15.39 4.64
C LYS A 101 -1.17 -13.99 4.71
N HIS A 102 0.15 -13.88 4.51
CA HIS A 102 0.86 -12.60 4.52
C HIS A 102 0.56 -11.75 3.26
N GLN A 103 0.14 -12.41 2.19
CA GLN A 103 -0.17 -11.84 0.88
C GLN A 103 -1.62 -11.33 0.77
N VAL A 104 -2.56 -11.90 1.56
CA VAL A 104 -3.96 -11.48 1.63
C VAL A 104 -4.22 -10.48 2.74
N TYR A 105 -3.41 -10.48 3.80
CA TYR A 105 -3.66 -9.64 4.98
C TYR A 105 -3.78 -8.15 4.62
N TRP A 106 -2.83 -7.60 3.86
CA TRP A 106 -2.89 -6.17 3.53
C TRP A 106 -4.09 -5.83 2.63
N VAL A 107 -4.33 -6.59 1.57
CA VAL A 107 -5.44 -6.32 0.63
C VAL A 107 -6.79 -6.39 1.33
N GLN A 108 -6.98 -7.32 2.25
CA GLN A 108 -8.20 -7.41 3.05
C GLN A 108 -8.30 -6.31 4.11
N LYS A 109 -7.18 -5.90 4.72
CA LYS A 109 -7.14 -4.79 5.67
C LYS A 109 -7.63 -3.47 5.05
N VAL A 110 -7.43 -3.30 3.74
CA VAL A 110 -7.93 -2.15 2.98
C VAL A 110 -9.25 -2.41 2.26
N GLY A 111 -9.91 -3.55 2.52
CA GLY A 111 -11.26 -3.86 2.04
C GLY A 111 -11.36 -4.56 0.68
N LEU A 112 -10.25 -5.10 0.16
CA LEU A 112 -10.21 -5.79 -1.13
C LEU A 112 -10.21 -7.31 -0.94
N PHE A 113 -11.39 -7.92 -1.07
CA PHE A 113 -11.65 -9.33 -0.71
C PHE A 113 -11.66 -10.33 -1.89
N GLY A 114 -11.05 -9.98 -3.02
CA GLY A 114 -11.05 -10.81 -4.25
C GLY A 114 -9.67 -11.06 -4.86
N ALA A 115 -8.62 -10.51 -4.26
CA ALA A 115 -7.26 -10.60 -4.75
C ALA A 115 -6.26 -10.87 -3.62
N CYS A 116 -5.07 -11.31 -3.99
CA CYS A 116 -3.91 -11.48 -3.13
C CYS A 116 -2.67 -10.98 -3.86
N ILE A 117 -1.60 -10.67 -3.12
CA ILE A 117 -0.33 -10.21 -3.70
C ILE A 117 0.73 -11.28 -3.49
N GLU A 118 1.12 -11.99 -4.54
CA GLU A 118 2.14 -13.02 -4.43
C GLU A 118 3.50 -12.57 -4.93
N LYS A 119 4.55 -13.20 -4.40
CA LYS A 119 5.89 -13.13 -4.98
C LYS A 119 5.86 -13.74 -6.38
N SER A 120 6.53 -13.08 -7.31
CA SER A 120 6.63 -13.47 -8.71
C SER A 120 8.08 -13.85 -9.02
N ASP A 121 8.27 -15.04 -9.60
CA ASP A 121 9.57 -15.49 -10.11
C ASP A 121 9.71 -15.24 -11.63
N ARG A 122 8.73 -14.52 -12.23
CA ARG A 122 8.75 -14.23 -13.66
C ARG A 122 9.91 -13.28 -13.96
N GLN A 123 10.87 -13.77 -14.74
CA GLN A 123 11.99 -12.96 -15.24
C GLN A 123 11.49 -11.79 -16.09
N PHE A 124 12.22 -10.68 -16.02
CA PHE A 124 12.02 -9.51 -16.85
C PHE A 124 13.29 -8.67 -16.96
N PRO A 125 13.43 -7.90 -18.04
CA PRO A 125 14.51 -6.94 -18.16
C PRO A 125 14.18 -5.66 -17.36
N LEU A 126 15.10 -5.22 -16.51
CA LEU A 126 14.91 -4.03 -15.66
C LEU A 126 14.72 -2.73 -16.47
N GLU A 127 15.24 -2.69 -17.70
CA GLU A 127 15.07 -1.59 -18.65
C GLU A 127 13.61 -1.38 -19.12
N ASP A 128 12.73 -2.36 -18.91
CA ASP A 128 11.29 -2.19 -19.20
C ASP A 128 10.52 -1.61 -18.00
N ALA A 129 11.20 -1.34 -16.88
CA ALA A 129 10.55 -0.85 -15.66
C ALA A 129 10.50 0.68 -15.56
N VAL A 130 9.47 1.16 -14.87
CA VAL A 130 9.35 2.55 -14.43
C VAL A 130 9.71 2.63 -12.96
N LEU A 131 10.78 3.35 -12.63
CA LEU A 131 11.22 3.58 -11.26
C LEU A 131 10.51 4.80 -10.67
N VAL A 132 9.82 4.62 -9.54
CA VAL A 132 9.26 5.73 -8.77
C VAL A 132 10.09 5.92 -7.50
N LEU A 133 10.48 7.17 -7.24
CA LEU A 133 11.24 7.60 -6.07
C LEU A 133 10.51 8.76 -5.39
N ASP A 134 10.60 8.83 -4.07
CA ASP A 134 10.10 9.96 -3.29
C ASP A 134 11.11 10.46 -2.24
N GLU A 135 10.83 11.62 -1.64
CA GLU A 135 11.71 12.28 -0.66
C GLU A 135 11.98 11.43 0.59
N SER A 136 11.09 10.48 0.93
CA SER A 136 11.34 9.54 2.04
C SER A 136 12.60 8.70 1.80
N THR A 137 13.08 8.63 0.56
CA THR A 137 14.19 7.78 0.17
C THR A 137 15.53 8.50 -0.01
N SER A 138 15.61 9.84 0.13
CA SER A 138 16.83 10.66 -0.17
C SER A 138 17.39 10.53 -1.59
N ASN A 139 16.70 9.82 -2.50
CA ASN A 139 17.25 9.44 -3.82
C ASN A 139 16.78 10.32 -4.96
N VAL A 140 15.83 11.21 -4.72
CA VAL A 140 15.32 12.09 -5.78
C VAL A 140 16.32 13.21 -6.01
N ASN A 141 16.90 13.27 -7.20
CA ASN A 141 17.72 14.42 -7.60
C ASN A 141 16.85 15.68 -7.56
N ARG A 142 17.29 16.76 -6.92
CA ARG A 142 16.52 18.03 -6.81
C ARG A 142 17.35 19.21 -7.32
N PRO A 143 17.64 19.32 -8.62
CA PRO A 143 18.52 20.36 -9.14
C PRO A 143 18.03 21.78 -8.79
N ASN A 144 16.72 21.99 -8.78
CA ASN A 144 16.05 23.25 -8.42
C ASN A 144 14.84 23.02 -7.50
N GLY A 145 14.95 22.02 -6.61
CA GLY A 145 13.81 21.59 -5.82
C GLY A 145 13.52 22.48 -4.62
N LEU A 146 12.28 22.42 -4.15
CA LEU A 146 11.83 23.10 -2.93
C LEU A 146 12.57 22.58 -1.68
N ARG A 147 12.42 23.23 -0.53
CA ARG A 147 13.03 22.78 0.75
C ARG A 147 11.94 22.39 1.75
N GLY A 148 12.23 21.39 2.60
CA GLY A 148 11.36 20.98 3.72
C GLY A 148 9.95 20.57 3.29
N GLY A 149 9.84 19.78 2.21
CA GLY A 149 8.56 19.48 1.58
C GLY A 149 8.45 18.02 1.10
N ASP A 150 7.60 17.80 0.10
CA ASP A 150 7.33 16.48 -0.49
C ASP A 150 7.78 16.47 -1.95
N VAL A 151 8.41 15.38 -2.40
CA VAL A 151 8.77 15.16 -3.80
C VAL A 151 8.49 13.72 -4.19
N SER A 152 7.93 13.53 -5.38
CA SER A 152 7.91 12.24 -6.08
C SER A 152 8.34 12.45 -7.51
N ALA A 153 9.13 11.51 -8.03
CA ALA A 153 9.58 11.51 -9.42
C ALA A 153 9.54 10.09 -9.99
N ALA A 154 9.16 9.99 -11.25
CA ALA A 154 9.18 8.77 -12.03
C ALA A 154 10.29 8.84 -13.08
N TYR A 155 10.98 7.73 -13.26
CA TYR A 155 12.08 7.57 -14.20
C TYR A 155 11.85 6.33 -15.06
N GLN A 156 12.07 6.44 -16.36
CA GLN A 156 12.26 5.29 -17.22
C GLN A 156 13.71 4.81 -17.09
N ILE A 157 13.89 3.51 -16.86
CA ILE A 157 15.22 2.88 -16.84
C ILE A 157 15.61 2.59 -18.30
N LYS A 158 16.77 3.08 -18.77
CA LYS A 158 17.31 2.71 -20.08
C LYS A 158 18.79 2.33 -19.92
N GLY A 159 19.09 1.04 -19.99
CA GLY A 159 20.43 0.53 -19.68
C GLY A 159 20.88 0.96 -18.28
N LYS A 160 21.99 1.70 -18.19
CA LYS A 160 22.54 2.25 -16.93
C LYS A 160 22.10 3.69 -16.64
N THR A 161 21.16 4.22 -17.41
CA THR A 161 20.70 5.62 -17.30
C THR A 161 19.24 5.71 -16.90
N LEU A 162 18.92 6.75 -16.13
CA LEU A 162 17.56 7.07 -15.71
C LEU A 162 17.09 8.32 -16.44
N HIS A 163 15.92 8.25 -17.06
CA HIS A 163 15.29 9.36 -17.73
C HIS A 163 14.05 9.78 -16.96
N GLU A 164 14.05 10.98 -16.38
CA GLU A 164 12.88 11.52 -15.69
C GLU A 164 11.73 11.67 -16.69
N ILE A 165 10.57 11.10 -16.36
CA ILE A 165 9.35 11.18 -17.16
C ILE A 165 8.29 12.06 -16.50
N ALA A 166 8.29 12.15 -15.17
CA ALA A 166 7.38 13.00 -14.42
C ALA A 166 7.97 13.32 -13.04
N ARG A 167 7.59 14.48 -12.51
CA ARG A 167 7.96 14.93 -11.17
C ARG A 167 6.90 15.86 -10.62
N TRP A 168 6.57 15.68 -9.36
CA TRP A 168 5.86 16.69 -8.58
C TRP A 168 6.63 17.09 -7.33
N GLU A 169 6.50 18.36 -6.95
CA GLU A 169 7.10 18.91 -5.74
C GLU A 169 6.11 19.81 -4.98
N ALA A 170 6.22 19.82 -3.66
CA ALA A 170 5.66 20.84 -2.78
C ALA A 170 6.67 21.15 -1.67
N GLY A 171 6.68 22.38 -1.15
CA GLY A 171 7.66 22.80 -0.16
C GLY A 171 7.94 24.29 -0.15
N ALA A 172 8.92 24.70 0.64
CA ALA A 172 9.32 26.10 0.76
C ALA A 172 10.29 26.52 -0.35
N LEU A 173 10.14 27.75 -0.88
CA LEU A 173 11.09 28.31 -1.85
C LEU A 173 12.50 28.47 -1.26
N SER A 174 12.63 28.61 0.05
CA SER A 174 13.92 28.57 0.78
C SER A 174 13.65 28.04 2.21
N TRP A 175 14.69 27.76 3.01
CA TRP A 175 14.52 27.19 4.37
C TRP A 175 13.53 27.94 5.27
N HIS A 176 13.38 29.26 5.06
CA HIS A 176 12.42 30.10 5.78
C HIS A 176 11.50 30.88 4.81
N GLY A 177 11.37 30.38 3.58
CA GLY A 177 10.59 31.00 2.53
C GLY A 177 9.11 30.58 2.57
N PRO A 178 8.26 31.25 1.76
CA PRO A 178 6.88 30.84 1.60
C PRO A 178 6.78 29.45 0.97
N MET A 179 5.74 28.71 1.37
CA MET A 179 5.38 27.41 0.81
C MET A 179 4.73 27.58 -0.56
N VAL A 180 5.07 26.68 -1.49
CA VAL A 180 4.46 26.57 -2.82
C VAL A 180 4.17 25.10 -3.13
N GLY A 181 3.11 24.87 -3.90
CA GLY A 181 2.56 23.54 -4.13
C GLY A 181 1.74 23.03 -2.93
N GLU A 182 0.88 22.05 -3.19
CA GLU A 182 0.09 21.38 -2.16
C GLU A 182 0.76 20.06 -1.77
N ARG A 183 0.73 19.69 -0.49
CA ARG A 183 1.23 18.37 -0.05
C ARG A 183 0.44 17.25 -0.70
N PHE A 184 1.06 16.10 -0.87
CA PHE A 184 0.51 15.00 -1.65
C PHE A 184 1.10 13.66 -1.23
N GLU A 185 0.36 12.59 -1.49
CA GLU A 185 0.87 11.23 -1.32
C GLU A 185 1.48 10.73 -2.63
N THR A 186 2.55 9.93 -2.53
CA THR A 186 3.19 9.30 -3.72
C THR A 186 2.18 8.47 -4.54
N ILE A 187 1.12 7.97 -3.91
CA ILE A 187 0.07 7.22 -4.61
C ILE A 187 -0.77 8.09 -5.54
N ASP A 188 -1.02 9.36 -5.19
CA ASP A 188 -1.76 10.29 -6.05
C ASP A 188 -0.94 10.67 -7.28
N PHE A 189 0.37 10.81 -7.09
CA PHE A 189 1.33 10.94 -8.19
C PHE A 189 1.27 9.71 -9.11
N LEU A 190 1.30 8.49 -8.57
CA LEU A 190 1.26 7.26 -9.37
C LEU A 190 -0.07 7.11 -10.13
N ARG A 191 -1.21 7.44 -9.51
CA ARG A 191 -2.52 7.45 -10.18
C ARG A 191 -2.55 8.42 -11.34
N THR A 192 -2.03 9.62 -11.15
CA THR A 192 -1.99 10.63 -12.20
C THR A 192 -1.00 10.26 -13.30
N LEU A 193 0.13 9.65 -12.95
CA LEU A 193 1.12 9.15 -13.91
C LEU A 193 0.53 8.06 -14.80
N THR A 194 -0.20 7.13 -14.23
CA THR A 194 -0.79 5.99 -14.96
C THR A 194 -2.11 6.34 -15.64
N GLY A 195 -2.78 7.43 -15.22
CA GLY A 195 -4.14 7.75 -15.65
C GLY A 195 -5.14 6.72 -15.15
N SER A 196 -4.79 5.98 -14.10
CA SER A 196 -5.60 4.88 -13.57
C SER A 196 -6.89 5.43 -12.94
N SER A 197 -8.03 4.96 -13.43
CA SER A 197 -9.34 5.30 -12.88
C SER A 197 -9.78 4.43 -11.69
N PRO A 198 -9.37 3.15 -11.56
CA PRO A 198 -9.66 2.40 -10.35
C PRO A 198 -9.01 3.04 -9.12
N ASN A 199 -9.83 3.30 -8.11
CA ASN A 199 -9.43 3.67 -6.76
C ASN A 199 -10.10 2.70 -5.78
N GLY A 200 -9.86 1.40 -5.96
CA GLY A 200 -10.54 0.35 -5.20
C GLY A 200 -10.30 0.50 -3.71
N VAL A 201 -9.06 0.82 -3.32
CA VAL A 201 -8.69 1.10 -1.94
C VAL A 201 -9.45 2.30 -1.36
N GLY A 202 -9.50 3.42 -2.08
CA GLY A 202 -10.19 4.63 -1.62
C GLY A 202 -11.71 4.49 -1.61
N GLU A 203 -12.29 3.76 -2.56
CA GLU A 203 -13.73 3.46 -2.54
C GLU A 203 -14.07 2.50 -1.38
N ALA A 204 -13.25 1.49 -1.11
CA ALA A 204 -13.42 0.59 0.03
C ALA A 204 -13.32 1.32 1.38
N ALA A 205 -12.50 2.37 1.47
CA ALA A 205 -12.35 3.21 2.66
C ALA A 205 -13.61 4.06 2.96
N LYS A 206 -14.42 4.37 1.94
CA LYS A 206 -15.66 5.15 2.09
C LYS A 206 -16.86 4.32 2.57
N LEU A 207 -16.75 3.00 2.53
CA LEU A 207 -17.86 2.11 2.89
C LEU A 207 -18.24 2.25 4.37
N THR A 208 -19.56 2.28 4.62
CA THR A 208 -20.14 2.24 5.96
C THR A 208 -19.90 0.88 6.61
N LEU A 209 -19.98 0.81 7.94
CA LEU A 209 -19.76 -0.45 8.65
C LEU A 209 -20.61 -1.63 8.11
N PRO A 210 -21.94 -1.48 7.87
CA PRO A 210 -22.74 -2.51 7.22
C PRO A 210 -22.21 -2.98 5.87
N GLN A 211 -21.80 -2.04 5.01
CA GLN A 211 -21.24 -2.35 3.69
C GLN A 211 -19.90 -3.08 3.79
N ARG A 212 -19.09 -2.75 4.79
CA ARG A 212 -17.80 -3.42 5.04
C ARG A 212 -18.00 -4.88 5.47
N ILE A 213 -19.00 -5.15 6.31
CA ILE A 213 -19.38 -6.52 6.70
C ILE A 213 -19.81 -7.31 5.47
N ASP A 214 -20.65 -6.71 4.64
CA ASP A 214 -21.16 -7.34 3.41
C ASP A 214 -20.02 -7.61 2.40
N ALA A 215 -19.09 -6.67 2.27
CA ALA A 215 -17.90 -6.81 1.42
C ALA A 215 -16.97 -7.93 1.91
N ALA A 216 -16.69 -7.99 3.22
CA ALA A 216 -15.88 -9.04 3.81
C ALA A 216 -16.53 -10.42 3.63
N TYR A 217 -17.83 -10.54 3.91
CA TYR A 217 -18.59 -11.77 3.71
C TYR A 217 -18.62 -12.22 2.25
N GLY A 218 -18.81 -11.29 1.31
CA GLY A 218 -18.74 -11.54 -0.13
C GLY A 218 -17.35 -11.98 -0.64
N GLY A 219 -16.32 -11.90 0.21
CA GLY A 219 -14.97 -12.42 -0.02
C GLY A 219 -14.81 -13.92 0.16
N ILE A 220 -15.72 -14.55 0.91
CA ILE A 220 -15.67 -15.99 1.18
C ILE A 220 -15.66 -16.77 -0.14
N GLY A 221 -14.73 -17.73 -0.24
CA GLY A 221 -14.53 -18.54 -1.43
C GLY A 221 -13.78 -17.87 -2.59
N LYS A 222 -13.50 -16.55 -2.51
CA LYS A 222 -12.66 -15.83 -3.50
C LYS A 222 -11.21 -15.74 -3.06
N THR A 223 -11.00 -15.46 -1.78
CA THR A 223 -9.69 -15.39 -1.13
C THR A 223 -9.77 -16.04 0.25
N ARG A 224 -8.64 -16.49 0.77
CA ARG A 224 -8.58 -16.93 2.17
C ARG A 224 -8.88 -15.74 3.08
N ILE A 225 -9.81 -15.88 4.02
CA ILE A 225 -10.12 -14.81 4.97
C ILE A 225 -9.02 -14.75 6.05
N ASP A 226 -8.35 -13.61 6.18
CA ASP A 226 -7.53 -13.30 7.35
C ASP A 226 -8.39 -12.52 8.35
N VAL A 227 -8.67 -13.17 9.47
CA VAL A 227 -9.53 -12.62 10.53
C VAL A 227 -8.95 -11.34 11.13
N GLY A 228 -7.62 -11.24 11.25
CA GLY A 228 -6.96 -10.04 11.76
C GLY A 228 -7.10 -8.86 10.79
N ALA A 229 -6.97 -9.12 9.48
CA ALA A 229 -7.20 -8.11 8.46
C ALA A 229 -8.64 -7.60 8.44
N VAL A 230 -9.62 -8.51 8.59
CA VAL A 230 -11.04 -8.15 8.70
C VAL A 230 -11.30 -7.26 9.92
N VAL A 231 -10.72 -7.59 11.08
CA VAL A 231 -10.86 -6.77 12.30
C VAL A 231 -10.33 -5.36 12.05
N ASP A 232 -9.10 -5.22 11.52
CA ASP A 232 -8.51 -3.93 11.20
C ASP A 232 -9.36 -3.15 10.18
N TYR A 233 -9.89 -3.84 9.17
CA TYR A 233 -10.77 -3.24 8.18
C TYR A 233 -12.07 -2.71 8.79
N LEU A 234 -12.74 -3.48 9.65
CA LEU A 234 -13.97 -3.02 10.32
C LEU A 234 -13.70 -1.86 11.28
N GLN A 235 -12.57 -1.91 12.01
CA GLN A 235 -12.17 -0.85 12.94
C GLN A 235 -11.82 0.48 12.26
N SER A 236 -11.37 0.44 11.00
CA SER A 236 -11.04 1.63 10.21
C SER A 236 -12.24 2.31 9.53
N THR A 237 -13.48 2.00 9.95
CA THR A 237 -14.68 2.63 9.42
C THR A 237 -14.65 4.15 9.70
N PRO A 238 -14.96 5.02 8.72
CA PRO A 238 -14.91 6.47 8.88
C PRO A 238 -15.91 7.05 9.91
N GLU A 239 -16.89 6.27 10.32
CA GLU A 239 -17.88 6.63 11.35
C GLU A 239 -17.20 6.71 12.73
N GLN A 240 -16.83 7.92 13.18
CA GLN A 240 -16.13 8.14 14.44
C GLN A 240 -16.97 7.78 15.68
N ASN A 241 -16.34 7.11 16.65
CA ASN A 241 -16.88 6.87 18.00
C ASN A 241 -18.21 6.12 18.03
N HIS A 242 -18.24 4.94 17.42
CA HIS A 242 -19.35 4.03 17.53
C HIS A 242 -18.94 2.78 18.33
N PRO A 243 -19.08 2.74 19.67
CA PRO A 243 -19.57 1.51 20.33
C PRO A 243 -21.02 1.19 19.88
N LYS A 244 -21.37 1.41 18.61
CA LYS A 244 -22.71 1.84 18.19
C LYS A 244 -23.05 1.31 16.79
N THR A 245 -23.77 0.22 16.73
CA THR A 245 -25.10 0.09 16.11
C THR A 245 -25.48 -1.35 16.40
N GLU A 246 -26.70 -1.58 16.86
CA GLU A 246 -27.22 -2.93 16.90
C GLU A 246 -27.25 -3.43 15.46
N LEU A 247 -26.32 -4.32 15.12
CA LEU A 247 -26.32 -4.99 13.83
C LEU A 247 -27.56 -5.89 13.81
N ASP A 248 -28.23 -5.96 12.65
CA ASP A 248 -29.26 -6.99 12.46
C ASP A 248 -28.66 -8.39 12.57
N ASP A 249 -29.52 -9.37 12.88
CA ASP A 249 -29.15 -10.77 13.05
C ASP A 249 -28.44 -11.34 11.81
N GLU A 250 -28.75 -10.82 10.62
CA GLU A 250 -28.13 -11.23 9.37
C GLU A 250 -26.64 -10.84 9.32
N ARG A 251 -26.31 -9.61 9.68
CA ARG A 251 -24.92 -9.11 9.71
C ARG A 251 -24.10 -9.75 10.83
N VAL A 252 -24.72 -9.99 11.99
CA VAL A 252 -24.08 -10.79 13.07
C VAL A 252 -23.76 -12.20 12.58
N SER A 253 -24.69 -12.84 11.87
CA SER A 253 -24.47 -14.17 11.28
C SER A 253 -23.35 -14.16 10.24
N ARG A 254 -23.31 -13.14 9.36
CA ARG A 254 -22.24 -12.95 8.36
C ARG A 254 -20.87 -12.80 9.01
N LEU A 255 -20.75 -11.99 10.07
CA LEU A 255 -19.50 -11.87 10.83
C LEU A 255 -19.06 -13.21 11.42
N ARG A 256 -19.98 -13.95 12.06
CA ARG A 256 -19.67 -15.27 12.63
C ARG A 256 -19.25 -16.30 11.58
N ALA A 257 -19.75 -16.18 10.34
CA ALA A 257 -19.30 -17.03 9.24
C ALA A 257 -17.84 -16.75 8.82
N LEU A 258 -17.37 -15.50 8.90
CA LEU A 258 -15.98 -15.14 8.55
C LEU A 258 -14.96 -15.89 9.40
N VAL A 259 -15.26 -16.13 10.68
CA VAL A 259 -14.36 -16.86 11.58
C VAL A 259 -14.23 -18.33 11.22
N MET A 260 -15.30 -18.93 10.71
CA MET A 260 -15.32 -20.34 10.32
C MET A 260 -14.43 -20.59 9.11
N GLU A 261 -14.41 -19.63 8.19
CA GLU A 261 -13.60 -19.69 6.96
C GLU A 261 -12.17 -19.16 7.16
N GLY A 262 -11.98 -18.20 8.09
CA GLY A 262 -10.69 -17.54 8.29
C GLY A 262 -9.77 -18.19 9.32
N CYS A 263 -10.32 -18.88 10.32
CA CYS A 263 -9.51 -19.67 11.25
C CYS A 263 -9.03 -20.96 10.55
N PRO A 264 -7.72 -21.23 10.45
CA PRO A 264 -7.20 -22.36 9.69
C PRO A 264 -7.74 -23.71 10.17
N LEU A 265 -8.53 -24.42 9.35
CA LEU A 265 -8.59 -25.87 9.43
C LEU A 265 -7.16 -26.38 9.28
N LYS A 266 -6.55 -26.87 10.37
CA LYS A 266 -5.13 -27.28 10.39
C LYS A 266 -4.78 -28.14 9.18
N ALA A 267 -4.00 -27.60 8.24
CA ALA A 267 -2.97 -28.42 7.62
C ALA A 267 -1.86 -28.60 8.68
N LYS A 268 -1.42 -29.84 8.84
CA LYS A 268 -0.75 -30.43 10.02
C LYS A 268 0.56 -29.81 10.52
N GLU A 269 1.07 -28.67 10.06
CA GLU A 269 2.54 -28.46 10.12
C GLU A 269 3.14 -27.32 10.95
N THR A 270 2.42 -26.43 11.63
CA THR A 270 3.14 -25.32 12.35
C THR A 270 2.60 -24.84 13.70
N SER A 271 1.57 -25.48 14.28
CA SER A 271 1.12 -25.12 15.63
C SER A 271 1.02 -26.34 16.56
N ASN A 272 1.94 -26.41 17.53
CA ASN A 272 1.93 -27.37 18.64
C ASN A 272 0.72 -27.18 19.59
N ASN A 273 -0.12 -26.17 19.36
CA ASN A 273 -1.28 -25.90 20.21
C ASN A 273 -2.53 -26.62 19.67
N PRO A 274 -3.06 -27.65 20.37
CA PRO A 274 -4.28 -28.34 19.97
C PRO A 274 -5.53 -27.44 20.06
N TYR A 275 -5.49 -26.36 20.84
CA TYR A 275 -6.62 -25.44 21.06
C TYR A 275 -6.62 -24.22 20.13
N TYR A 276 -5.69 -24.12 19.19
CA TYR A 276 -5.53 -22.94 18.33
C TYR A 276 -6.83 -22.51 17.64
N MET A 277 -7.62 -23.47 17.14
CA MET A 277 -8.91 -23.20 16.51
C MET A 277 -9.94 -22.63 17.48
N ALA A 278 -10.07 -23.23 18.66
CA ALA A 278 -10.97 -22.76 19.70
C ALA A 278 -10.58 -21.36 20.20
N GLN A 279 -9.27 -21.07 20.28
CA GLN A 279 -8.75 -19.76 20.68
C GLN A 279 -8.95 -18.69 19.61
N CYS A 280 -8.72 -19.01 18.33
CA CYS A 280 -8.97 -18.13 17.20
C CYS A 280 -10.44 -17.73 17.15
N ARG A 281 -11.32 -18.74 17.16
CA ARG A 281 -12.77 -18.54 17.15
C ARG A 281 -13.25 -17.76 18.37
N GLY A 282 -12.89 -18.18 19.57
CA GLY A 282 -13.31 -17.53 20.80
C GLY A 282 -12.78 -16.10 20.98
N SER A 283 -11.66 -15.74 20.35
CA SER A 283 -11.16 -14.36 20.39
C SER A 283 -11.90 -13.46 19.41
N TYR A 284 -12.24 -13.96 18.23
CA TYR A 284 -13.03 -13.20 17.27
C TYR A 284 -14.51 -13.09 17.67
N ASP A 285 -15.12 -14.14 18.21
CA ASP A 285 -16.48 -14.09 18.73
C ASP A 285 -16.58 -13.03 19.84
N ARG A 286 -15.58 -12.98 20.76
CA ARG A 286 -15.47 -11.91 21.75
C ARG A 286 -15.30 -10.52 21.14
N PHE A 287 -14.54 -10.40 20.04
CA PHE A 287 -14.44 -9.14 19.31
C PHE A 287 -15.80 -8.72 18.74
N VAL A 288 -16.52 -9.63 18.07
CA VAL A 288 -17.84 -9.35 17.50
C VAL A 288 -18.81 -8.92 18.60
N ASP A 289 -18.85 -9.67 19.71
CA ASP A 289 -19.72 -9.36 20.83
C ASP A 289 -19.33 -8.05 21.53
N TRP A 290 -18.03 -7.74 21.70
CA TRP A 290 -17.58 -6.47 22.31
C TRP A 290 -17.80 -5.26 21.40
N TYR A 291 -17.53 -5.41 20.11
CA TYR A 291 -17.53 -4.32 19.15
C TYR A 291 -18.95 -4.02 18.61
N PHE A 292 -19.86 -5.01 18.59
CA PHE A 292 -21.21 -4.89 18.03
C PHE A 292 -22.37 -5.27 18.97
N GLY A 293 -22.10 -5.73 20.20
CA GLY A 293 -23.14 -6.18 21.12
C GLY A 293 -23.76 -5.06 21.98
N SER A 294 -25.09 -5.02 22.06
CA SER A 294 -25.86 -4.15 22.96
C SER A 294 -25.85 -4.61 24.44
N ALA A 295 -25.47 -5.86 24.74
CA ALA A 295 -25.52 -6.43 26.10
C ALA A 295 -24.15 -6.52 26.83
N THR A 296 -23.04 -6.53 26.10
CA THR A 296 -21.68 -6.78 26.63
C THR A 296 -20.97 -5.53 27.13
N ALA A 297 -21.32 -4.34 26.62
CA ALA A 297 -20.84 -3.08 27.19
C ALA A 297 -21.35 -2.84 28.63
N GLY A 298 -22.50 -3.43 28.99
CA GLY A 298 -23.04 -3.39 30.35
C GLY A 298 -22.57 -4.53 31.27
N ALA A 299 -22.19 -5.68 30.70
CA ALA A 299 -21.80 -6.88 31.47
C ALA A 299 -20.28 -7.04 31.68
N LEU A 300 -19.44 -6.40 30.85
CA LEU A 300 -18.00 -6.30 31.07
C LEU A 300 -17.69 -5.05 31.90
N LYS A 301 -18.13 -5.05 33.17
CA LYS A 301 -17.49 -4.23 34.19
C LYS A 301 -16.14 -4.88 34.51
N PHE A 302 -15.06 -4.11 34.34
CA PHE A 302 -13.84 -4.34 35.11
C PHE A 302 -14.15 -4.13 36.60
#